data_AF-A0A9P5TZK7-F1
#
_entry.id   AF-A0A9P5TZK7-F1
#
_cell.length_a   1.000
_cell.length_b   1.000
_cell.length_c   1.000
_cell.angle_alpha   90.00
_cell.angle_beta   90.00
_cell.angle_gamma   90.00
#
_symmetry.space_group_name_H-M   'P 1'
#
loop_
_entity.id
_entity.type
_entity.pdbx_description
1 polymer ?
#
loop_
_entity_poly.entity_id
_entity_poly.type
_entity_poly.pdbx_seq_one_letter_code
_entity_poly.pdbx_strand_id
1 'polypeptide(L)'
;MASSSKRCFDHIQHPHPHSPATKHTWTNSNNQDQEEFEFPTWKEMFLEPMPLPSLMFEDFEVKEQALMSSELFTFPEDVDAADDKSIKPVIATLEELGACTHETSQELKQAMHEGKGSATAYRPHFGNYATFLGQEHPTLLAILVAAAEVALFLGVERKRPKRTHNRLDIPGTRVGFEHLKQCISALEYYWFNHKHEFCYKADPASQIPLRDDMQIKTFRESS
;
A
#
# COMPACT_ATOMS: atom_id res chain seq x y z
N MET A 1 -39.45 -57.21 -2.42
CA MET A 1 -40.84 -56.85 -2.79
C MET A 1 -40.88 -55.36 -2.99
N ALA A 2 -41.13 -54.93 -4.23
CA ALA A 2 -41.17 -53.54 -4.63
C ALA A 2 -42.47 -52.88 -4.15
N SER A 3 -42.40 -51.63 -3.71
CA SER A 3 -43.55 -50.73 -3.76
C SER A 3 -43.12 -49.36 -4.24
N SER A 4 -43.74 -48.99 -5.35
CA SER A 4 -43.48 -47.87 -6.24
C SER A 4 -44.76 -47.04 -6.25
N SER A 5 -44.70 -45.73 -5.92
CA SER A 5 -45.74 -44.72 -6.20
C SER A 5 -45.45 -43.46 -5.40
N LYS A 6 -45.69 -42.23 -5.87
CA LYS A 6 -46.04 -41.67 -7.18
C LYS A 6 -45.74 -40.17 -7.02
N ARG A 7 -45.23 -39.55 -8.09
CA ARG A 7 -44.96 -38.12 -8.17
C ARG A 7 -46.27 -37.33 -8.10
N CYS A 8 -46.26 -36.21 -7.39
CA CYS A 8 -47.14 -35.07 -7.66
C CYS A 8 -46.22 -33.91 -8.03
N PHE A 9 -46.20 -33.59 -9.32
CA PHE A 9 -45.59 -32.40 -9.90
C PHE A 9 -46.75 -31.43 -10.08
N ASP A 10 -46.86 -30.43 -9.21
CA ASP A 10 -47.83 -29.37 -9.42
C ASP A 10 -47.27 -28.31 -10.36
N HIS A 11 -48.13 -28.00 -11.31
CA HIS A 11 -47.93 -27.26 -12.53
C HIS A 11 -48.38 -25.82 -12.25
N ILE A 12 -47.44 -24.90 -11.98
CA ILE A 12 -47.76 -23.47 -11.92
C ILE A 12 -47.49 -22.86 -13.29
N GLN A 13 -48.59 -22.53 -13.95
CA GLN A 13 -48.66 -21.82 -15.22
C GLN A 13 -48.24 -20.35 -15.03
N HIS A 14 -47.32 -19.86 -15.88
CA HIS A 14 -47.28 -18.46 -16.29
C HIS A 14 -48.31 -18.24 -17.41
N PRO A 15 -48.98 -17.08 -17.45
CA PRO A 15 -48.64 -16.12 -18.52
C PRO A 15 -48.84 -14.62 -18.23
N HIS A 16 -47.88 -13.80 -18.70
CA HIS A 16 -47.96 -12.44 -19.32
C HIS A 16 -48.67 -11.27 -18.57
N PRO A 17 -48.57 -9.98 -19.00
CA PRO A 17 -47.68 -9.31 -19.97
C PRO A 17 -46.99 -8.03 -19.43
N HIS A 18 -45.99 -7.57 -20.21
CA HIS A 18 -45.46 -6.21 -20.36
C HIS A 18 -46.04 -5.06 -19.51
N SER A 19 -45.23 -4.55 -18.58
CA SER A 19 -45.35 -3.18 -18.06
C SER A 19 -44.40 -2.27 -18.87
N PRO A 20 -44.88 -1.17 -19.48
CA PRO A 20 -44.01 -0.22 -20.15
C PRO A 20 -43.18 0.55 -19.12
N ALA A 21 -41.86 0.56 -19.35
CA ALA A 21 -40.89 1.30 -18.57
C ALA A 21 -41.27 2.79 -18.48
N THR A 22 -41.67 3.23 -17.29
CA THR A 22 -41.84 4.64 -16.97
C THR A 22 -40.45 5.26 -16.87
N LYS A 23 -39.99 5.89 -17.95
CA LYS A 23 -38.81 6.76 -17.92
C LYS A 23 -39.18 8.02 -17.15
N HIS A 24 -38.83 8.08 -15.86
CA HIS A 24 -38.80 9.33 -15.14
C HIS A 24 -37.56 10.12 -15.57
N THR A 25 -37.71 10.97 -16.57
CA THR A 25 -36.75 12.05 -16.84
C THR A 25 -36.95 13.13 -15.79
N TRP A 26 -36.06 13.19 -14.80
CA TRP A 26 -35.90 14.36 -13.95
C TRP A 26 -35.10 15.39 -14.75
N THR A 27 -35.77 16.37 -15.35
CA THR A 27 -35.11 17.56 -15.88
C THR A 27 -34.86 18.50 -14.70
N ASN A 28 -33.66 18.41 -14.12
CA ASN A 28 -33.18 19.41 -13.18
C ASN A 28 -32.77 20.65 -14.00
N SER A 29 -33.66 21.63 -14.10
CA SER A 29 -33.32 22.96 -14.58
C SER A 29 -32.55 23.69 -13.50
N ASN A 30 -31.25 23.43 -13.44
CA ASN A 30 -30.29 24.40 -12.91
C ASN A 30 -29.01 24.28 -13.74
N ASN A 31 -28.95 25.14 -14.77
CA ASN A 31 -27.70 25.53 -15.41
C ASN A 31 -26.81 26.15 -14.35
N GLN A 32 -25.88 25.37 -13.84
CA GLN A 32 -24.70 25.88 -13.18
C GLN A 32 -23.60 24.89 -13.51
N ASP A 33 -22.81 25.25 -14.52
CA ASP A 33 -21.54 24.68 -14.93
C ASP A 33 -21.12 23.43 -14.14
N GLN A 34 -21.59 22.27 -14.60
CA GLN A 34 -20.97 21.02 -14.22
C GLN A 34 -19.66 20.96 -14.98
N GLU A 35 -18.58 21.44 -14.36
CA GLU A 35 -17.28 20.85 -14.65
C GLU A 35 -17.44 19.35 -14.42
N GLU A 36 -17.39 18.57 -15.51
CA GLU A 36 -17.22 17.13 -15.45
C GLU A 36 -15.90 16.87 -14.74
N PHE A 37 -15.97 16.74 -13.41
CA PHE A 37 -14.87 16.22 -12.63
C PHE A 37 -14.80 14.73 -12.92
N GLU A 38 -14.12 14.39 -14.01
CA GLU A 38 -13.71 13.02 -14.30
C GLU A 38 -12.80 12.58 -13.15
N PHE A 39 -13.36 11.78 -12.25
CA PHE A 39 -12.55 11.13 -11.22
C PHE A 39 -11.54 10.24 -11.95
N PRO A 40 -10.22 10.42 -11.71
CA PRO A 40 -9.21 9.61 -12.35
C PRO A 40 -9.54 8.14 -12.09
N THR A 41 -9.51 7.35 -13.16
CA THR A 41 -9.83 5.94 -13.07
C THR A 41 -8.84 5.29 -12.11
N TRP A 42 -9.24 4.23 -11.41
CA TRP A 42 -8.33 3.52 -10.48
C TRP A 42 -7.03 3.04 -11.16
N LYS A 43 -7.03 2.91 -12.50
CA LYS A 43 -5.83 2.69 -13.31
C LYS A 43 -4.87 3.88 -13.24
N GLU A 44 -5.35 5.12 -13.29
CA GLU A 44 -4.51 6.33 -13.21
C GLU A 44 -3.96 6.54 -11.79
N MET A 45 -4.74 6.23 -10.74
CA MET A 45 -4.29 6.41 -9.36
C MET A 45 -3.24 5.39 -8.88
N PHE A 46 -3.18 4.20 -9.50
CA PHE A 46 -2.37 3.08 -9.00
C PHE A 46 -1.48 2.39 -10.04
N LEU A 47 -1.69 2.58 -11.35
CA LEU A 47 -0.80 2.08 -12.40
C LEU A 47 0.09 3.15 -13.02
N GLU A 48 -0.15 4.44 -12.79
CA GLU A 48 0.88 5.42 -13.12
C GLU A 48 2.06 5.23 -12.16
N PRO A 49 3.27 4.94 -12.66
CA PRO A 49 4.45 5.01 -11.83
C PRO A 49 4.50 6.46 -11.33
N MET A 50 4.29 6.67 -10.02
CA MET A 50 4.55 7.97 -9.43
C MET A 50 5.90 8.42 -9.96
N PRO A 51 6.03 9.65 -10.49
CA PRO A 51 7.34 10.14 -10.86
C PRO A 51 8.19 9.93 -9.62
N LEU A 52 9.22 9.08 -9.76
CA LEU A 52 10.25 8.97 -8.74
C LEU A 52 10.59 10.41 -8.40
N PRO A 53 10.64 10.80 -7.11
CA PRO A 53 11.13 12.11 -6.77
C PRO A 53 12.40 12.26 -7.58
N SER A 54 12.39 13.24 -8.49
CA SER A 54 13.54 13.61 -9.28
C SER A 54 14.52 14.12 -8.23
N LEU A 55 15.23 13.18 -7.62
CA LEU A 55 16.54 13.38 -7.08
C LEU A 55 17.26 13.96 -8.28
N MET A 56 17.36 15.27 -8.25
CA MET A 56 18.43 16.03 -8.87
C MET A 56 19.72 15.37 -8.37
N PHE A 57 20.05 14.21 -8.94
CA PHE A 57 21.41 13.78 -9.11
C PHE A 57 21.94 14.73 -10.15
N GLU A 58 22.32 15.92 -9.67
CA GLU A 58 23.33 16.70 -10.35
C GLU A 58 24.48 15.75 -10.67
N ASP A 59 24.90 15.79 -11.92
CA ASP A 59 25.94 14.99 -12.51
C ASP A 59 27.17 14.95 -11.60
N PHE A 60 27.28 13.89 -10.79
CA PHE A 60 28.53 13.56 -10.12
C PHE A 60 29.41 12.90 -11.17
N GLU A 61 29.92 13.74 -12.06
CA GLU A 61 30.95 13.43 -13.02
C GLU A 61 32.14 12.87 -12.22
N VAL A 62 32.25 11.54 -12.25
CA VAL A 62 33.35 10.79 -11.67
C VAL A 62 34.61 11.21 -12.44
N LYS A 63 35.32 12.22 -11.93
CA LYS A 63 36.71 12.49 -12.28
C LYS A 63 37.60 11.41 -11.69
N GLU A 64 37.57 10.26 -12.33
CA GLU A 64 38.58 9.22 -12.21
C GLU A 64 39.82 9.65 -13.00
N GLN A 65 40.57 10.62 -12.48
CA GLN A 65 41.90 10.98 -13.00
C GLN A 65 42.63 11.90 -12.00
N ALA A 66 43.31 11.31 -11.02
CA ALA A 66 44.52 11.83 -10.40
C ALA A 66 44.99 10.90 -9.26
N LEU A 67 45.38 9.67 -9.62
CA LEU A 67 46.11 8.79 -8.70
C LEU A 67 47.30 8.19 -9.44
N MET A 68 48.14 9.07 -9.98
CA MET A 68 49.50 8.82 -10.45
C MET A 68 50.30 10.13 -10.34
N SER A 69 50.42 10.66 -9.12
CA SER A 69 51.53 11.55 -8.79
C SER A 69 52.04 11.15 -7.41
N SER A 70 52.94 10.17 -7.42
CA SER A 70 53.86 9.90 -6.33
C SER A 70 54.79 11.10 -6.20
N GLU A 71 54.31 12.17 -5.57
CA GLU A 71 55.18 13.23 -5.10
C GLU A 71 55.92 12.73 -3.86
N LEU A 72 57.24 12.74 -4.04
CA LEU A 72 58.27 12.51 -3.07
C LEU A 72 58.05 13.45 -1.87
N PHE A 73 57.38 12.95 -0.82
CA PHE A 73 57.26 13.65 0.46
C PHE A 73 58.64 13.63 1.12
N THR A 74 59.45 14.62 0.77
CA THR A 74 60.74 14.89 1.40
C THR A 74 60.45 15.55 2.74
N PHE A 75 60.76 14.85 3.84
CA PHE A 75 60.76 15.44 5.17
C PHE A 75 61.78 16.58 5.21
N PRO A 76 61.41 17.81 5.61
CA PRO A 76 62.39 18.82 5.94
C PRO A 76 63.05 18.44 7.27
N GLU A 77 64.25 17.86 7.20
CA GLU A 77 65.26 18.02 8.25
C GLU A 77 65.69 19.48 8.19
N ASP A 78 65.23 20.27 9.16
CA ASP A 78 65.97 21.37 9.81
C ASP A 78 64.95 22.19 10.61
N VAL A 79 64.79 21.84 11.89
CA VAL A 79 64.09 22.67 12.87
C VAL A 79 65.15 23.21 13.83
N ASP A 80 65.79 24.29 13.42
CA ASP A 80 66.55 25.14 14.32
C ASP A 80 65.60 25.80 15.32
N ALA A 81 66.08 25.85 16.57
CA ALA A 81 65.40 26.38 17.73
C ALA A 81 65.03 27.86 17.58
N ALA A 82 63.76 28.21 17.81
CA ALA A 82 63.36 29.39 18.60
C ALA A 82 61.83 29.54 18.71
N ASP A 83 61.43 30.08 19.86
CA ASP A 83 60.18 30.75 20.18
C ASP A 83 58.89 29.93 20.38
N ASP A 84 58.79 29.49 21.64
CA ASP A 84 57.60 29.42 22.48
C ASP A 84 56.53 30.48 22.14
N LYS A 85 55.59 30.10 21.27
CA LYS A 85 54.28 30.75 21.13
C LYS A 85 53.18 29.72 21.24
N SER A 86 52.81 29.44 22.49
CA SER A 86 51.43 29.23 22.95
C SER A 86 50.51 28.58 21.90
N ILE A 87 50.74 27.30 21.61
CA ILE A 87 49.72 26.46 21.00
C ILE A 87 48.67 26.24 22.09
N LYS A 88 47.66 27.12 22.15
CA LYS A 88 46.46 26.85 22.93
C LYS A 88 45.85 25.56 22.38
N PRO A 89 45.69 24.52 23.20
CA PRO A 89 45.28 23.24 22.69
C PRO A 89 43.84 23.36 22.20
N VAL A 90 43.62 22.96 20.94
CA VAL A 90 42.29 22.71 20.36
C VAL A 90 41.72 21.47 21.06
N ILE A 91 41.44 21.63 22.35
CA ILE A 91 40.55 20.77 23.13
C ILE A 91 39.18 21.46 23.01
N ALA A 92 38.70 21.58 21.77
CA ALA A 92 37.26 21.54 21.58
C ALA A 92 36.87 20.17 22.12
N THR A 93 36.17 20.20 23.23
CA THR A 93 36.13 19.09 24.18
C THR A 93 35.59 17.84 23.47
N LEU A 94 36.27 16.70 23.68
CA LEU A 94 35.81 15.38 23.20
C LEU A 94 34.34 15.12 23.62
N GLU A 95 33.91 15.77 24.70
CA GLU A 95 32.57 15.79 25.25
C GLU A 95 31.56 16.56 24.37
N GLU A 96 31.91 17.72 23.84
CA GLU A 96 31.08 18.46 22.85
C GLU A 96 30.97 17.70 21.52
N LEU A 97 32.04 17.02 21.08
CA LEU A 97 32.00 16.16 19.89
C LEU A 97 31.12 14.91 20.12
N GLY A 98 31.12 14.37 21.34
CA GLY A 98 30.24 13.28 21.77
C GLY A 98 28.76 13.69 21.88
N ALA A 99 28.48 14.90 22.37
CA ALA A 99 27.12 15.43 22.45
C ALA A 99 26.53 15.73 21.07
N CYS A 100 27.33 16.33 20.18
CA CYS A 100 26.93 16.62 18.81
C CYS A 100 26.59 15.33 18.04
N THR A 101 27.42 14.29 18.16
CA THR A 101 27.17 12.98 17.52
C THR A 101 25.97 12.24 18.10
N HIS A 102 25.67 12.40 19.39
CA HIS A 102 24.49 11.80 20.02
C HIS A 102 23.19 12.46 19.54
N GLU A 103 23.15 13.78 19.44
CA GLU A 103 21.99 14.53 18.95
C GLU A 103 21.68 14.16 17.49
N THR A 104 22.69 14.14 16.62
CA THR A 104 22.49 13.70 15.22
C THR A 104 22.04 12.23 15.14
N SER A 105 22.54 11.36 16.02
CA SER A 105 22.13 9.95 16.07
C SER A 105 20.68 9.79 16.56
N GLN A 106 20.23 10.65 17.46
CA GLN A 106 18.87 10.65 18.00
C GLN A 106 17.86 11.19 16.99
N GLU A 107 18.18 12.28 16.30
CA GLU A 107 17.40 12.82 15.18
C GLU A 107 17.28 11.79 14.04
N LEU A 108 18.37 11.10 13.71
CA LEU A 108 18.36 10.06 12.68
C LEU A 108 17.50 8.87 13.09
N LYS A 109 17.50 8.48 14.37
CA LYS A 109 16.57 7.47 14.90
C LYS A 109 15.12 7.95 14.84
N GLN A 110 14.82 9.20 15.17
CA GLN A 110 13.47 9.77 15.07
C GLN A 110 12.99 9.82 13.62
N ALA A 111 13.80 10.32 12.68
CA ALA A 111 13.50 10.31 11.26
C ALA A 111 13.29 8.88 10.70
N MET A 112 14.09 7.92 11.18
CA MET A 112 13.90 6.50 10.86
C MET A 112 12.60 5.92 11.44
N HIS A 113 12.02 6.51 12.49
CA HIS A 113 10.74 6.09 13.06
C HIS A 113 9.55 6.80 12.41
N GLU A 114 9.70 8.05 11.99
CA GLU A 114 8.67 8.82 11.27
C GLU A 114 8.31 8.21 9.91
N GLY A 115 9.24 7.51 9.26
CA GLY A 115 8.99 6.74 8.03
C GLY A 115 8.42 5.32 8.23
N LYS A 116 8.36 4.81 9.47
CA LYS A 116 7.90 3.44 9.80
C LYS A 116 6.39 3.41 10.11
N GLY A 117 5.60 4.07 9.28
CA GLY A 117 4.15 4.01 9.38
C GLY A 117 3.59 2.69 8.87
N SER A 118 2.65 2.09 9.60
CA SER A 118 1.85 0.96 9.11
C SER A 118 1.14 1.27 7.79
N ALA A 119 0.87 2.56 7.51
CA ALA A 119 0.30 3.04 6.26
C ALA A 119 1.14 2.65 5.02
N THR A 120 2.48 2.75 5.10
CA THR A 120 3.38 2.36 4.00
C THR A 120 3.32 0.85 3.76
N ALA A 121 3.21 0.07 4.83
CA ALA A 121 3.07 -1.38 4.75
C ALA A 121 1.70 -1.83 4.24
N TYR A 122 0.65 -1.00 4.37
CA TYR A 122 -0.72 -1.33 3.94
C TYR A 122 -0.95 -1.14 2.44
N ARG A 123 -0.22 -0.21 1.81
CA ARG A 123 -0.39 0.13 0.39
C ARG A 123 -0.29 -1.09 -0.55
N PRO A 124 0.70 -2.00 -0.41
CA PRO A 124 0.78 -3.19 -1.26
C PRO A 124 -0.41 -4.14 -1.12
N HIS A 125 -0.98 -4.27 0.09
CA HIS A 125 -2.12 -5.16 0.34
C HIS A 125 -3.39 -4.65 -0.36
N PHE A 126 -3.65 -3.34 -0.27
CA PHE A 126 -4.76 -2.73 -1.00
C PHE A 126 -4.57 -2.83 -2.51
N GLY A 127 -3.35 -2.57 -3.02
CA GLY A 127 -3.06 -2.70 -4.46
C GLY A 127 -3.30 -4.11 -5.00
N ASN A 128 -2.96 -5.14 -4.23
CA ASN A 128 -3.26 -6.53 -4.59
C ASN A 128 -4.78 -6.80 -4.62
N TYR A 129 -5.52 -6.29 -3.64
CA TYR A 129 -6.99 -6.41 -3.59
C TYR A 129 -7.67 -5.71 -4.77
N ALA A 130 -7.25 -4.48 -5.08
CA ALA A 130 -7.75 -3.73 -6.22
C ALA A 130 -7.47 -4.45 -7.55
N THR A 131 -6.27 -5.02 -7.70
CA THR A 131 -5.91 -5.81 -8.87
C THR A 131 -6.79 -7.05 -9.00
N PHE A 132 -7.04 -7.76 -7.89
CA PHE A 132 -7.93 -8.92 -7.85
C PHE A 132 -9.37 -8.54 -8.26
N LEU A 133 -9.92 -7.46 -7.71
CA LEU A 133 -11.25 -6.98 -8.08
C LEU A 133 -11.34 -6.54 -9.53
N GLY A 134 -10.32 -5.86 -10.07
CA GLY A 134 -10.29 -5.46 -11.47
C GLY A 134 -10.27 -6.65 -12.44
N GLN A 135 -9.80 -7.82 -12.00
CA GLN A 135 -9.84 -9.06 -12.77
C GLN A 135 -11.19 -9.77 -12.68
N GLU A 136 -11.78 -9.86 -11.49
CA GLU A 136 -13.08 -10.53 -11.27
C GLU A 136 -14.27 -9.70 -11.75
N HIS A 137 -14.19 -8.38 -11.60
CA HIS A 137 -15.27 -7.44 -11.87
C HIS A 137 -14.76 -6.19 -12.62
N PRO A 138 -14.41 -6.31 -13.91
CA PRO A 138 -13.83 -5.21 -14.68
C PRO A 138 -14.78 -4.02 -14.88
N THR A 139 -16.08 -4.19 -14.62
CA THR A 139 -17.12 -3.16 -14.75
C THR A 139 -17.34 -2.35 -13.48
N LEU A 140 -16.66 -2.66 -12.36
CA LEU A 140 -16.80 -1.86 -11.15
C LEU A 140 -16.18 -0.47 -11.37
N LEU A 141 -17.04 0.54 -11.27
CA LEU A 141 -16.65 1.94 -11.35
C LEU A 141 -15.88 2.40 -10.09
N ALA A 142 -16.05 1.70 -8.97
CA ALA A 142 -15.38 2.00 -7.71
C ALA A 142 -14.92 0.72 -7.00
N ILE A 143 -13.77 0.80 -6.33
CA ILE A 143 -13.23 -0.28 -5.50
C ILE A 143 -13.88 -0.17 -4.12
N LEU A 144 -14.90 -0.99 -3.89
CA LEU A 144 -15.54 -1.13 -2.59
C LEU A 144 -14.85 -2.24 -1.78
N VAL A 145 -14.69 -1.97 -0.49
CA VAL A 145 -14.18 -2.94 0.49
C VAL A 145 -15.37 -3.46 1.28
N ALA A 146 -15.98 -4.53 0.77
CA ALA A 146 -17.07 -5.25 1.43
C ALA A 146 -16.63 -6.67 1.82
N ALA A 147 -17.27 -7.22 2.86
CA ALA A 147 -16.78 -8.43 3.51
C ALA A 147 -16.78 -9.67 2.59
N ALA A 148 -17.74 -9.77 1.67
CA ALA A 148 -17.85 -10.91 0.75
C ALA A 148 -16.69 -10.94 -0.25
N GLU A 149 -16.38 -9.79 -0.86
CA GLU A 149 -15.28 -9.59 -1.79
C GLU A 149 -13.94 -9.81 -1.11
N VAL A 150 -13.79 -9.28 0.11
CA VAL A 150 -12.59 -9.50 0.91
C VAL A 150 -12.43 -10.97 1.28
N ALA A 151 -13.50 -11.69 1.64
CA ALA A 151 -13.45 -13.11 1.93
C ALA A 151 -13.02 -13.95 0.70
N LEU A 152 -13.53 -13.60 -0.49
CA LEU A 152 -13.10 -14.21 -1.75
C LEU A 152 -11.62 -13.96 -2.02
N PHE A 153 -11.17 -12.70 -1.89
CA PHE A 153 -9.78 -12.31 -2.04
C PHE A 153 -8.87 -13.07 -1.06
N LEU A 154 -9.23 -13.16 0.22
CA LEU A 154 -8.46 -13.90 1.22
C LEU A 154 -8.41 -15.41 0.92
N GLY A 155 -9.47 -15.97 0.33
CA GLY A 155 -9.50 -17.35 -0.15
C GLY A 155 -8.49 -17.63 -1.26
N VAL A 156 -8.27 -16.66 -2.16
CA VAL A 156 -7.23 -16.71 -3.19
C VAL A 156 -5.85 -16.49 -2.58
N GLU A 157 -5.70 -15.45 -1.76
CA GLU A 157 -4.42 -15.07 -1.17
C GLU A 157 -3.88 -16.20 -0.29
N ARG A 158 -4.73 -16.91 0.48
CA ARG A 158 -4.34 -18.09 1.28
C ARG A 158 -3.69 -19.22 0.46
N LYS A 159 -4.01 -19.33 -0.82
CA LYS A 159 -3.45 -20.37 -1.72
C LYS A 159 -2.18 -19.89 -2.43
N ARG A 160 -1.88 -18.60 -2.38
CA ARG A 160 -0.74 -17.99 -3.06
C ARG A 160 0.58 -18.50 -2.48
N PRO A 161 1.59 -18.81 -3.32
CA PRO A 161 2.92 -19.15 -2.86
C PRO A 161 3.60 -17.95 -2.18
N LYS A 162 4.52 -18.23 -1.24
CA LYS A 162 5.37 -17.17 -0.69
C LYS A 162 6.30 -16.64 -1.78
N ARG A 163 6.71 -15.38 -1.64
CA ARG A 163 7.67 -14.74 -2.54
C ARG A 163 9.01 -14.49 -1.87
N THR A 164 10.08 -14.66 -2.62
CA THR A 164 11.43 -14.21 -2.26
C THR A 164 11.53 -12.68 -2.39
N HIS A 165 12.62 -12.09 -1.89
CA HIS A 165 12.88 -10.66 -2.07
C HIS A 165 12.94 -10.24 -3.56
N ASN A 166 13.36 -11.17 -4.44
CA ASN A 166 13.37 -11.00 -5.89
C ASN A 166 11.99 -11.18 -6.55
N ARG A 167 10.91 -11.25 -5.77
CA ARG A 167 9.53 -11.46 -6.23
C ARG A 167 9.29 -12.80 -6.96
N LEU A 168 10.21 -13.76 -6.79
CA LEU A 168 10.04 -15.12 -7.30
C LEU A 168 9.22 -15.96 -6.33
N ASP A 169 8.28 -16.73 -6.87
CA ASP A 169 7.41 -17.60 -6.09
C ASP A 169 8.20 -18.83 -5.61
N ILE A 170 8.01 -19.19 -4.33
CA ILE A 170 8.65 -20.34 -3.69
C ILE A 170 7.71 -21.54 -3.82
N PRO A 171 8.05 -22.57 -4.62
CA PRO A 171 7.16 -23.69 -4.88
C PRO A 171 6.86 -24.48 -3.60
N GLY A 172 5.64 -25.01 -3.49
CA GLY A 172 5.21 -25.82 -2.34
C GLY A 172 4.94 -25.03 -1.05
N THR A 173 5.15 -23.72 -1.04
CA THR A 173 4.83 -22.86 0.11
C THR A 173 3.49 -22.16 -0.07
N ARG A 174 2.94 -21.63 1.02
CA ARG A 174 1.76 -20.76 1.02
C ARG A 174 1.98 -19.58 1.94
N VAL A 175 1.32 -18.45 1.66
CA VAL A 175 1.34 -17.31 2.57
C VAL A 175 0.86 -17.73 3.96
N GLY A 176 1.50 -17.19 4.98
CA GLY A 176 1.16 -17.49 6.36
C GLY A 176 -0.07 -16.72 6.84
N PHE A 177 -0.60 -17.14 7.98
CA PHE A 177 -1.71 -16.47 8.65
C PHE A 177 -1.44 -15.00 8.97
N GLU A 178 -0.22 -14.65 9.35
CA GLU A 178 0.16 -13.27 9.67
C GLU A 178 0.01 -12.33 8.47
N HIS A 179 0.27 -12.83 7.26
CA HIS A 179 0.04 -12.07 6.03
C HIS A 179 -1.45 -11.78 5.83
N LEU A 180 -2.32 -12.76 6.07
CA LEU A 180 -3.77 -12.55 5.95
C LEU A 180 -4.30 -11.54 6.98
N LYS A 181 -3.78 -11.55 8.21
CA LYS A 181 -4.09 -10.53 9.22
C LYS A 181 -3.65 -9.13 8.79
N GLN A 182 -2.48 -9.00 8.17
CA GLN A 182 -2.00 -7.74 7.63
C GLN A 182 -2.88 -7.27 6.47
N CYS A 183 -3.28 -8.16 5.56
CA CYS A 183 -4.26 -7.85 4.52
C CYS A 183 -5.57 -7.31 5.11
N ILE A 184 -6.17 -8.01 6.08
CA ILE A 184 -7.41 -7.56 6.72
C ILE A 184 -7.22 -6.19 7.37
N SER A 185 -6.13 -5.98 8.11
CA SER A 185 -5.88 -4.70 8.79
C SER A 185 -5.65 -3.55 7.82
N ALA A 186 -4.97 -3.81 6.70
CA ALA A 186 -4.77 -2.83 5.63
C ALA A 186 -6.10 -2.44 4.95
N LEU A 187 -6.95 -3.43 4.65
CA LEU A 187 -8.25 -3.21 4.02
C LEU A 187 -9.23 -2.52 4.97
N GLU A 188 -9.24 -2.89 6.25
CA GLU A 188 -10.03 -2.21 7.29
C GLU A 188 -9.60 -0.74 7.45
N TYR A 189 -8.29 -0.47 7.43
CA TYR A 189 -7.76 0.88 7.47
C TYR A 189 -8.20 1.69 6.26
N TYR A 190 -8.12 1.11 5.05
CA TYR A 190 -8.59 1.75 3.84
C TYR A 190 -10.10 2.06 3.92
N TRP A 191 -10.90 1.05 4.24
CA TRP A 191 -12.34 1.17 4.45
C TRP A 191 -12.68 2.28 5.44
N PHE A 192 -12.03 2.30 6.62
CA PHE A 192 -12.31 3.29 7.66
C PHE A 192 -12.11 4.72 7.18
N ASN A 193 -11.09 4.95 6.34
CA ASN A 193 -10.80 6.26 5.76
C ASN A 193 -11.78 6.64 4.63
N HIS A 194 -12.39 5.68 3.93
CA HIS A 194 -13.26 5.95 2.77
C HIS A 194 -14.77 5.73 3.06
N LYS A 195 -15.15 5.21 4.24
CA LYS A 195 -16.54 4.88 4.61
C LYS A 195 -17.54 6.03 4.50
N HIS A 196 -17.05 7.27 4.48
CA HIS A 196 -17.87 8.48 4.42
C HIS A 196 -18.24 8.88 2.97
N GLU A 197 -17.56 8.31 1.98
CA GLU A 197 -17.79 8.53 0.56
C GLU A 197 -19.15 8.01 0.11
N PHE A 198 -19.68 8.60 -0.97
CA PHE A 198 -21.01 8.28 -1.47
C PHE A 198 -21.14 6.82 -1.91
N CYS A 199 -20.14 6.28 -2.59
CA CYS A 199 -20.13 4.88 -3.06
C CYS A 199 -20.22 3.88 -1.90
N TYR A 200 -19.50 4.13 -0.79
CA TYR A 200 -19.57 3.30 0.41
C TYR A 200 -20.93 3.43 1.10
N LYS A 201 -21.51 4.62 1.19
CA LYS A 201 -22.83 4.83 1.81
C LYS A 201 -23.98 4.20 1.03
N ALA A 202 -23.84 4.13 -0.29
CA ALA A 202 -24.84 3.54 -1.17
C ALA A 202 -24.92 2.01 -1.01
N ASP A 203 -23.84 1.36 -0.57
CA ASP A 203 -23.79 -0.08 -0.35
C ASP A 203 -23.84 -0.43 1.16
N PRO A 204 -24.94 -1.03 1.64
CA PRO A 204 -25.06 -1.46 3.03
C PRO A 204 -24.01 -2.51 3.45
N ALA A 205 -23.54 -3.36 2.53
CA ALA A 205 -22.55 -4.38 2.84
C ALA A 205 -21.18 -3.76 3.17
N SER A 206 -20.83 -2.70 2.47
CA SER A 206 -19.64 -1.88 2.71
C SER A 206 -19.74 -0.98 3.95
N GLN A 207 -20.81 -1.01 4.75
CA GLN A 207 -20.91 -0.24 6.00
C GLN A 207 -20.52 -1.03 7.25
N ILE A 208 -20.35 -2.34 7.10
CA ILE A 208 -20.03 -3.24 8.22
C ILE A 208 -18.50 -3.31 8.35
N PRO A 209 -17.93 -3.09 9.55
CA PRO A 209 -16.51 -3.33 9.80
C PRO A 209 -16.13 -4.76 9.42
N LEU A 210 -15.03 -4.98 8.67
CA LEU A 210 -14.69 -6.31 8.16
C LEU A 210 -14.46 -7.30 9.30
N ARG A 211 -13.94 -6.81 10.44
CA ARG A 211 -13.66 -7.65 11.61
C ARG A 211 -14.92 -8.15 12.31
N ASP A 212 -16.08 -7.55 12.05
CA ASP A 212 -17.35 -7.96 12.63
C ASP A 212 -18.05 -9.04 11.80
N ASP A 213 -17.71 -9.14 10.51
CA ASP A 213 -18.25 -10.14 9.59
C ASP A 213 -17.79 -11.58 9.94
N MET A 214 -18.73 -12.54 9.86
CA MET A 214 -18.46 -13.93 10.23
C MET A 214 -17.50 -14.66 9.27
N GLN A 215 -17.53 -14.34 7.97
CA GLN A 215 -16.65 -14.96 6.99
C GLN A 215 -15.20 -14.56 7.28
N ILE A 216 -14.97 -13.29 7.58
CA ILE A 216 -13.64 -12.77 7.94
C ILE A 216 -13.17 -13.33 9.29
N LYS A 217 -14.06 -13.45 10.28
CA LYS A 217 -13.74 -14.11 11.57
C LYS A 217 -13.27 -15.55 11.37
N THR A 218 -13.89 -16.29 10.45
CA THR A 218 -13.49 -17.67 10.12
C THR A 218 -12.03 -17.74 9.65
N PHE A 219 -11.57 -16.77 8.86
CA PHE A 219 -10.15 -16.68 8.46
C PHE A 219 -9.21 -16.34 9.62
N ARG A 220 -9.70 -15.62 10.64
CA ARG A 220 -8.93 -15.31 11.86
C ARG A 220 -8.80 -16.49 12.81
N GLU A 221 -9.79 -17.38 12.85
CA GLU A 221 -9.87 -18.48 13.82
C GLU A 221 -9.41 -19.84 13.25
N SER A 222 -9.45 -20.03 11.93
CA SER A 222 -9.12 -21.31 11.27
C SER A 222 -7.62 -21.53 10.98
N SER A 223 -6.72 -20.89 11.72
CA SER A 223 -5.26 -21.00 11.57
C SER A 223 -4.55 -21.33 12.87
#